data_AF-A0A0S6U8X3-F1
#
_entry.id   AF-A0A0S6U8X3-F1
#
_cell.length_a   1.000
_cell.length_b   1.000
_cell.length_c   1.000
_cell.angle_alpha   90.00
_cell.angle_beta   90.00
_cell.angle_gamma   90.00
#
_symmetry.space_group_name_H-M   'P 1'
#
loop_
_entity.id
_entity.type
_entity.pdbx_description
1 polymer ?
#
loop_
_entity_poly.entity_id
_entity_poly.type
_entity_poly.pdbx_seq_one_letter_code
_entity_poly.pdbx_strand_id
1 'polypeptide(L)'
;MLKTRKKWISILLTLAMLVGLMVPLAAPASAADNYTALTAPNVNDDSVATLGTIFAKFTAGQLKQGDSVIFRLPDNFEFRQALTSKDKMTEAQWNTESVSGNVYYYGIKDANNIQIPETYSSDPNGLYGAKLDISVLDDNEIQVTITDASNANLSSDDAVFYLNLGAVYVESGFDGDINVAIDAPANSGFSSASVPVGRVTGGTVSIAVTNVDTFSNDHFVTLRIKEDTAGALSDENDSIKLKLPSGFEWGTLGDASKTDSSPIKTLW
;
A
#
# COMPACT_ATOMS: atom_id res chain seq x y z
N MET A 1 2.19 -20.34 -56.64
CA MET A 1 3.17 -20.01 -55.58
C MET A 1 2.46 -20.14 -54.23
N LEU A 2 2.78 -21.19 -53.47
CA LEU A 2 2.18 -21.46 -52.15
C LEU A 2 2.82 -20.54 -51.11
N LYS A 3 2.02 -19.67 -50.46
CA LYS A 3 2.45 -18.90 -49.29
C LYS A 3 2.64 -19.84 -48.11
N THR A 4 3.88 -20.10 -47.71
CA THR A 4 4.21 -20.84 -46.49
C THR A 4 3.87 -19.97 -45.27
N ARG A 5 2.71 -20.22 -44.65
CA ARG A 5 2.34 -19.60 -43.38
C ARG A 5 3.24 -20.19 -42.29
N LYS A 6 4.11 -19.37 -41.71
CA LYS A 6 5.03 -19.77 -40.63
C LYS A 6 4.21 -20.12 -39.38
N LYS A 7 4.05 -21.42 -39.11
CA LYS A 7 3.25 -21.95 -37.99
C LYS A 7 3.66 -21.39 -36.61
N TRP A 8 4.88 -20.88 -36.48
CA TRP A 8 5.40 -20.29 -35.23
C TRP A 8 4.77 -18.95 -34.87
N ILE A 9 4.29 -18.17 -35.85
CA ILE A 9 3.53 -16.93 -35.60
C ILE A 9 2.13 -17.26 -35.04
N SER A 10 1.56 -18.39 -35.45
CA SER A 10 0.28 -18.86 -34.92
C SER A 10 0.41 -19.31 -33.46
N ILE A 11 1.54 -19.91 -33.09
CA ILE A 11 1.81 -20.35 -31.71
C ILE A 11 2.02 -19.14 -30.79
N LEU A 12 2.79 -18.15 -31.24
CA LEU A 12 3.05 -16.93 -30.47
C LEU A 12 1.75 -16.12 -30.23
N LEU A 13 0.89 -16.06 -31.25
CA LEU A 13 -0.41 -15.37 -31.14
C LEU A 13 -1.39 -16.13 -30.23
N THR A 14 -1.42 -17.47 -30.27
CA THR A 14 -2.26 -18.25 -29.34
C THR A 14 -1.73 -18.20 -27.91
N LEU A 15 -0.41 -18.11 -27.71
CA LEU A 15 0.18 -17.96 -26.38
C LEU A 15 -0.13 -16.56 -25.81
N ALA A 16 0.07 -15.50 -26.60
CA ALA A 16 -0.28 -14.13 -26.21
C ALA A 16 -1.79 -13.97 -25.94
N MET A 17 -2.65 -14.67 -26.69
CA MET A 17 -4.09 -14.64 -26.47
C MET A 17 -4.53 -15.52 -25.28
N LEU A 18 -3.75 -16.54 -24.89
CA LEU A 18 -3.99 -17.31 -23.66
C LEU A 18 -3.60 -16.53 -22.39
N VAL A 19 -2.54 -15.70 -22.47
CA VAL A 19 -2.11 -14.83 -21.37
C VAL A 19 -3.15 -13.74 -21.08
N GLY A 20 -3.84 -13.23 -22.11
CA GLY A 20 -4.95 -12.26 -21.94
C GLY A 20 -6.26 -12.84 -21.42
N LEU A 21 -6.38 -14.17 -21.25
CA LEU A 21 -7.60 -14.84 -20.74
C LEU A 21 -7.43 -15.40 -19.32
N MET A 22 -6.29 -15.18 -18.67
CA MET A 22 -6.20 -15.28 -17.21
C MET A 22 -6.90 -14.08 -16.59
N VAL A 23 -8.24 -14.15 -16.60
CA VAL A 23 -9.11 -13.44 -15.66
C VAL A 23 -8.50 -13.58 -14.25
N PRO A 24 -8.51 -12.52 -13.41
CA PRO A 24 -8.12 -12.64 -12.02
C PRO A 24 -9.16 -13.54 -11.33
N LEU A 25 -8.89 -14.84 -11.34
CA LEU A 25 -9.47 -15.74 -10.36
C LEU A 25 -8.99 -15.20 -9.02
N ALA A 26 -9.93 -14.67 -8.23
CA ALA A 26 -9.77 -14.45 -6.81
C ALA A 26 -9.37 -15.79 -6.17
N ALA A 27 -8.08 -16.09 -6.23
CA ALA A 27 -7.48 -17.15 -5.46
C ALA A 27 -7.49 -16.69 -4.00
N PRO A 28 -7.78 -17.59 -3.04
CA PRO A 28 -7.61 -17.26 -1.64
C PRO A 28 -6.19 -16.72 -1.43
N ALA A 29 -6.09 -15.59 -0.72
CA ALA A 29 -4.83 -14.96 -0.38
C ALA A 29 -3.92 -15.96 0.35
N SER A 30 -3.05 -16.63 -0.41
CA SER A 30 -1.93 -17.37 0.12
C SER A 30 -0.84 -16.34 0.34
N ALA A 31 -0.62 -15.95 1.59
CA ALA A 31 0.68 -15.38 1.95
C ALA A 31 1.71 -16.45 1.58
N ALA A 32 2.49 -16.21 0.53
CA ALA A 32 3.69 -16.98 0.31
C ALA A 32 4.63 -16.65 1.48
N ASP A 33 5.34 -17.64 2.01
CA ASP A 33 6.23 -17.49 3.19
C ASP A 33 7.23 -16.31 3.06
N ASN A 34 7.47 -15.84 1.83
CA ASN A 34 8.43 -14.80 1.52
C ASN A 34 7.88 -13.37 1.57
N TYR A 35 6.56 -13.14 1.61
CA TYR A 35 6.00 -11.78 1.61
C TYR A 35 4.98 -11.58 2.73
N THR A 36 5.03 -10.41 3.37
CA THR A 36 4.10 -10.03 4.44
C THR A 36 3.80 -8.54 4.39
N ALA A 37 2.54 -8.16 4.48
CA ALA A 37 2.17 -6.77 4.71
C ALA A 37 2.46 -6.39 6.16
N LEU A 38 3.26 -5.34 6.38
CA LEU A 38 3.51 -4.81 7.73
C LEU A 38 2.30 -4.06 8.28
N THR A 39 1.56 -3.41 7.39
CA THR A 39 0.34 -2.66 7.68
C THR A 39 -0.61 -2.78 6.49
N ALA A 40 -1.91 -2.63 6.75
CA ALA A 40 -2.95 -2.51 5.74
C ALA A 40 -3.95 -1.46 6.23
N PRO A 41 -3.70 -0.16 5.96
CA PRO A 41 -4.57 0.91 6.42
C PRO A 41 -5.91 0.93 5.67
N ASN A 42 -6.92 1.53 6.30
CA ASN A 42 -8.13 1.94 5.59
C ASN A 42 -7.87 3.27 4.86
N VAL A 43 -8.29 3.37 3.60
CA VAL A 43 -8.08 4.55 2.73
C VAL A 43 -9.36 4.89 1.97
N ASN A 44 -9.48 6.14 1.53
CA ASN A 44 -10.57 6.55 0.64
C ASN A 44 -10.26 6.17 -0.82
N ASP A 45 -11.30 5.96 -1.61
CA ASP A 45 -11.20 5.92 -3.06
C ASP A 45 -11.06 7.33 -3.66
N ASP A 46 -10.85 7.40 -4.98
CA ASP A 46 -10.66 8.64 -5.75
C ASP A 46 -9.63 9.62 -5.16
N SER A 47 -8.61 9.08 -4.50
CA SER A 47 -7.60 9.88 -3.81
C SER A 47 -6.24 9.21 -3.83
N VAL A 48 -5.19 10.01 -3.64
CA VAL A 48 -3.84 9.49 -3.47
C VAL A 48 -3.61 9.22 -2.00
N ALA A 49 -3.32 7.98 -1.66
CA ALA A 49 -3.15 7.53 -0.28
C ALA A 49 -1.82 6.79 -0.07
N THR A 50 -1.38 6.76 1.18
CA THR A 50 -0.31 5.86 1.62
C THR A 50 -0.91 4.50 1.94
N LEU A 51 -0.50 3.49 1.19
CA LEU A 51 -0.85 2.10 1.48
C LEU A 51 0.20 1.48 2.42
N GLY A 52 0.03 0.20 2.69
CA GLY A 52 0.91 -0.60 3.50
C GLY A 52 2.26 -0.90 2.83
N THR A 53 3.22 -1.27 3.66
CA THR A 53 4.55 -1.72 3.22
C THR A 53 4.57 -3.24 3.11
N ILE A 54 5.05 -3.77 1.99
CA ILE A 54 5.32 -5.19 1.83
C ILE A 54 6.75 -5.46 2.30
N PHE A 55 6.91 -6.30 3.31
CA PHE A 55 8.19 -6.89 3.68
C PHE A 55 8.40 -8.18 2.91
N ALA A 56 9.56 -8.32 2.30
CA ALA A 56 9.96 -9.50 1.55
C ALA A 56 11.22 -10.13 2.17
N LYS A 57 11.21 -11.44 2.35
CA LYS A 57 12.33 -12.22 2.89
C LYS A 57 12.55 -13.49 2.07
N PHE A 58 13.80 -13.76 1.72
CA PHE A 58 14.24 -14.92 0.95
C PHE A 58 15.44 -15.56 1.63
N THR A 59 15.48 -16.89 1.65
CA THR A 59 16.61 -17.61 2.28
C THR A 59 17.88 -17.45 1.45
N ALA A 60 19.04 -17.48 2.11
CA ALA A 60 20.34 -17.51 1.43
C ALA A 60 20.38 -18.51 0.25
N GLY A 61 20.85 -18.06 -0.89
CA GLY A 61 20.96 -18.81 -2.15
C GLY A 61 19.67 -18.87 -2.97
N GLN A 62 18.56 -18.33 -2.47
CA GLN A 62 17.29 -18.34 -3.20
C GLN A 62 17.28 -17.35 -4.37
N LEU A 63 17.77 -16.13 -4.14
CA LEU A 63 17.86 -15.09 -5.17
C LEU A 63 19.24 -15.12 -5.86
N LYS A 64 19.28 -14.75 -7.14
CA LYS A 64 20.49 -14.59 -7.93
C LYS A 64 20.34 -13.45 -8.95
N GLN A 65 21.47 -13.03 -9.52
CA GLN A 65 21.47 -12.11 -10.66
C GLN A 65 20.62 -12.67 -11.82
N GLY A 66 19.79 -11.80 -12.40
CA GLY A 66 18.84 -12.11 -13.46
C GLY A 66 17.45 -12.52 -12.98
N ASP A 67 17.27 -12.76 -11.67
CA ASP A 67 15.94 -12.98 -11.12
C ASP A 67 15.09 -11.71 -11.22
N SER A 68 13.80 -11.91 -11.49
CA SER A 68 12.84 -10.83 -11.60
C SER A 68 11.48 -11.16 -10.99
N VAL A 69 10.74 -10.12 -10.64
CA VAL A 69 9.39 -10.20 -10.06
C VAL A 69 8.58 -8.98 -10.47
N ILE A 70 7.29 -9.19 -10.70
CA ILE A 70 6.32 -8.15 -11.01
C ILE A 70 5.50 -7.84 -9.75
N PHE A 71 5.30 -6.56 -9.47
CA PHE A 71 4.35 -6.06 -8.48
C PHE A 71 3.25 -5.29 -9.21
N ARG A 72 2.01 -5.75 -9.05
CA ARG A 72 0.84 -5.16 -9.70
C ARG A 72 -0.23 -4.82 -8.67
N LEU A 73 -0.62 -3.55 -8.60
CA LEU A 73 -1.80 -3.09 -7.87
C LEU A 73 -3.08 -3.40 -8.67
N PRO A 74 -4.29 -3.29 -8.08
CA PRO A 74 -5.52 -3.47 -8.85
C PRO A 74 -5.62 -2.55 -10.08
N ASP A 75 -6.48 -2.89 -11.02
CA ASP A 75 -6.67 -2.13 -12.26
C ASP A 75 -7.04 -0.67 -11.95
N ASN A 76 -6.56 0.25 -12.79
CA ASN A 76 -6.75 1.72 -12.69
C ASN A 76 -6.13 2.40 -11.46
N PHE A 77 -5.39 1.68 -10.61
CA PHE A 77 -4.56 2.31 -9.60
C PHE A 77 -3.35 2.96 -10.27
N GLU A 78 -2.70 3.92 -9.61
CA GLU A 78 -1.51 4.55 -10.19
C GLU A 78 -0.46 4.83 -9.14
N PHE A 79 0.80 4.47 -9.42
CA PHE A 79 1.92 4.93 -8.60
C PHE A 79 2.13 6.44 -8.84
N ARG A 80 1.98 7.26 -7.80
CA ARG A 80 2.14 8.72 -7.86
C ARG A 80 3.49 9.17 -7.33
N GLN A 81 3.94 10.35 -7.74
CA GLN A 81 5.22 10.90 -7.28
C GLN A 81 5.19 11.39 -5.82
N ALA A 82 4.01 11.75 -5.31
CA ALA A 82 3.78 12.19 -3.94
C ALA A 82 2.27 12.18 -3.63
N LEU A 83 1.89 12.24 -2.36
CA LEU A 83 0.48 12.28 -1.91
C LEU A 83 -0.34 13.45 -2.50
N THR A 84 0.32 14.55 -2.85
CA THR A 84 -0.32 15.74 -3.42
C THR A 84 -0.12 15.86 -4.93
N SER A 85 0.62 14.94 -5.55
CA SER A 85 0.96 15.01 -6.98
C SER A 85 -0.09 14.31 -7.83
N LYS A 86 -0.43 14.93 -8.96
CA LYS A 86 -1.19 14.28 -10.04
C LYS A 86 -0.29 13.53 -11.01
N ASP A 87 1.02 13.72 -10.93
CA ASP A 87 1.95 13.08 -11.85
C ASP A 87 2.22 11.64 -11.43
N LYS A 88 2.20 10.76 -12.42
CA LYS A 88 2.55 9.35 -12.27
C LYS A 88 4.06 9.22 -12.08
N MET A 89 4.47 8.20 -11.34
CA MET A 89 5.88 7.91 -11.11
C MET A 89 6.46 7.27 -12.36
N THR A 90 7.55 7.86 -12.88
CA THR A 90 8.21 7.40 -14.10
C THR A 90 9.22 6.30 -13.81
N GLU A 91 9.60 5.53 -14.84
CA GLU A 91 10.66 4.53 -14.76
C GLU A 91 12.00 5.11 -14.27
N ALA A 92 12.37 6.31 -14.73
CA ALA A 92 13.58 6.99 -14.27
C ALA A 92 13.53 7.32 -12.77
N GLN A 93 12.35 7.64 -12.25
CA GLN A 93 12.16 7.89 -10.81
C GLN A 93 12.23 6.59 -10.01
N TRP A 94 11.65 5.50 -10.50
CA TRP A 94 11.79 4.16 -9.89
C TRP A 94 13.25 3.70 -9.82
N ASN A 95 14.05 4.00 -10.85
CA ASN A 95 15.49 3.69 -10.88
C ASN A 95 16.37 4.74 -10.19
N THR A 96 15.79 5.74 -9.51
CA THR A 96 16.59 6.68 -8.72
C THR A 96 17.14 5.96 -7.49
N GLU A 97 18.43 5.64 -7.53
CA GLU A 97 19.15 5.05 -6.41
C GLU A 97 19.66 6.14 -5.46
N SER A 98 19.40 5.96 -4.16
CA SER A 98 20.00 6.79 -3.12
C SER A 98 20.33 5.98 -1.88
N VAL A 99 21.28 6.48 -1.08
CA VAL A 99 21.69 5.87 0.18
C VAL A 99 21.46 6.87 1.30
N SER A 100 20.75 6.44 2.34
CA SER A 100 20.50 7.26 3.53
C SER A 100 20.65 6.40 4.77
N GLY A 101 21.74 6.60 5.50
CA GLY A 101 22.18 5.65 6.52
C GLY A 101 22.63 4.34 5.86
N ASN A 102 22.35 3.21 6.50
CA ASN A 102 22.73 1.89 6.02
C ASN A 102 21.57 1.23 5.23
N VAL A 103 20.91 2.01 4.36
CA VAL A 103 19.75 1.57 3.57
C VAL A 103 19.88 2.13 2.16
N TYR A 104 19.81 1.24 1.16
CA TYR A 104 19.62 1.61 -0.24
C TYR A 104 18.14 1.85 -0.52
N TYR A 105 17.84 2.88 -1.28
CA TYR A 105 16.51 3.22 -1.76
C TYR A 105 16.52 3.21 -3.29
N TYR A 106 15.53 2.57 -3.89
CA TYR A 106 15.19 2.71 -5.31
C TYR A 106 13.80 3.33 -5.40
N GLY A 107 13.66 4.51 -6.01
CA GLY A 107 12.41 5.24 -6.07
C GLY A 107 12.47 6.61 -5.39
N ILE A 108 11.30 7.16 -5.08
CA ILE A 108 11.19 8.42 -4.34
C ILE A 108 11.03 8.08 -2.85
N LYS A 109 12.02 8.47 -2.04
CA LYS A 109 12.13 8.09 -0.62
C LYS A 109 10.87 8.39 0.20
N ASP A 110 10.24 9.54 -0.04
CA ASP A 110 9.04 9.99 0.69
C ASP A 110 7.72 9.63 -0.02
N ALA A 111 7.78 8.75 -1.04
CA ALA A 111 6.63 8.23 -1.76
C ALA A 111 6.81 6.71 -1.99
N ASN A 112 6.70 6.23 -3.23
CA ASN A 112 6.90 4.81 -3.53
C ASN A 112 8.39 4.49 -3.70
N ASN A 113 8.86 3.46 -3.01
CA ASN A 113 10.26 3.02 -3.09
C ASN A 113 10.47 1.59 -2.61
N ILE A 114 11.58 1.01 -3.05
CA ILE A 114 12.13 -0.24 -2.54
C ILE A 114 13.28 0.11 -1.59
N GLN A 115 13.25 -0.45 -0.37
CA GLN A 115 14.27 -0.25 0.65
C GLN A 115 15.02 -1.54 0.91
N ILE A 116 16.35 -1.48 0.85
CA ILE A 116 17.24 -2.61 1.10
C ILE A 116 18.17 -2.22 2.25
N PRO A 117 17.88 -2.62 3.50
CA PRO A 117 18.75 -2.31 4.63
C PRO A 117 20.02 -3.16 4.57
N GLU A 118 21.11 -2.69 5.17
CA GLU A 118 22.36 -3.44 5.30
C GLU A 118 22.22 -4.66 6.21
N THR A 119 21.38 -4.54 7.24
CA THR A 119 21.13 -5.61 8.20
C THR A 119 19.63 -5.76 8.48
N TYR A 120 19.24 -6.97 8.85
CA TYR A 120 17.91 -7.28 9.35
C TYR A 120 18.05 -8.15 10.61
N SER A 121 17.45 -7.71 11.71
CA SER A 121 17.60 -8.39 13.01
C SER A 121 19.05 -8.61 13.45
N SER A 122 19.96 -7.71 13.05
CA SER A 122 21.42 -7.76 13.28
C SER A 122 22.21 -8.70 12.34
N ASP A 123 21.54 -9.45 11.49
CA ASP A 123 22.19 -10.28 10.47
C ASP A 123 22.41 -9.46 9.19
N PRO A 124 23.53 -9.66 8.46
CA PRO A 124 23.74 -9.05 7.15
C PRO A 124 22.61 -9.39 6.18
N ASN A 125 22.21 -8.43 5.34
CA ASN A 125 21.25 -8.67 4.28
C ASN A 125 21.97 -9.05 2.98
N GLY A 126 21.71 -10.26 2.47
CA GLY A 126 22.33 -10.78 1.26
C GLY A 126 22.05 -9.96 0.00
N LEU A 127 20.97 -9.19 -0.03
CA LEU A 127 20.62 -8.31 -1.16
C LEU A 127 21.30 -6.93 -1.08
N TYR A 128 21.86 -6.55 0.06
CA TYR A 128 22.50 -5.25 0.21
C TYR A 128 23.70 -5.13 -0.73
N GLY A 129 23.76 -4.02 -1.48
CA GLY A 129 24.79 -3.80 -2.51
C GLY A 129 24.46 -4.37 -3.90
N ALA A 130 23.36 -5.11 -4.05
CA ALA A 130 22.88 -5.52 -5.37
C ALA A 130 22.33 -4.32 -6.16
N LYS A 131 22.45 -4.38 -7.49
CA LYS A 131 21.81 -3.43 -8.41
C LYS A 131 20.48 -3.97 -8.89
N LEU A 132 19.45 -3.14 -8.76
CA LEU A 132 18.13 -3.40 -9.29
C LEU A 132 17.88 -2.54 -10.51
N ASP A 133 17.17 -3.11 -11.48
CA ASP A 133 16.48 -2.36 -12.54
C ASP A 133 14.99 -2.50 -12.30
N ILE A 134 14.28 -1.37 -12.32
CA ILE A 134 12.84 -1.31 -12.10
C ILE A 134 12.19 -0.79 -13.38
N SER A 135 11.63 -1.69 -14.18
CA SER A 135 10.90 -1.34 -15.39
C SER A 135 9.44 -1.03 -15.05
N VAL A 136 8.88 0.04 -15.62
CA VAL A 136 7.44 0.35 -15.47
C VAL A 136 6.69 -0.31 -16.61
N LEU A 137 5.81 -1.26 -16.30
CA LEU A 137 5.04 -2.02 -17.29
C LEU A 137 3.69 -1.35 -17.59
N ASP A 138 3.07 -0.80 -16.55
CA ASP A 138 1.83 -0.03 -16.60
C ASP A 138 1.77 0.94 -15.40
N ASP A 139 0.76 1.79 -15.33
CA ASP A 139 0.62 2.80 -14.28
C ASP A 139 0.47 2.19 -12.86
N ASN A 140 -0.02 0.96 -12.77
CA ASN A 140 -0.18 0.15 -11.56
C ASN A 140 0.82 -1.02 -11.46
N GLU A 141 1.79 -1.12 -12.38
CA GLU A 141 2.62 -2.32 -12.51
C GLU A 141 4.11 -2.01 -12.75
N ILE A 142 4.96 -2.60 -11.90
CA ILE A 142 6.43 -2.53 -12.04
C ILE A 142 7.04 -3.93 -12.05
N GLN A 143 8.13 -4.09 -12.81
CA GLN A 143 8.98 -5.26 -12.76
C GLN A 143 10.33 -4.91 -12.15
N VAL A 144 10.72 -5.64 -11.11
CA VAL A 144 12.02 -5.51 -10.46
C VAL A 144 12.92 -6.64 -10.92
N THR A 145 14.13 -6.32 -11.36
CA THR A 145 15.15 -7.30 -11.80
C THR A 145 16.46 -7.07 -11.07
N ILE A 146 17.09 -8.13 -10.56
CA ILE A 146 18.45 -8.05 -10.01
C ILE A 146 19.44 -8.06 -11.18
N THR A 147 20.00 -6.90 -11.54
CA THR A 147 20.87 -6.77 -12.72
C THR A 147 22.34 -7.03 -12.42
N ASP A 148 22.79 -6.75 -11.20
CA ASP A 148 24.15 -7.04 -10.73
C ASP A 148 24.12 -7.43 -9.25
N ALA A 149 24.80 -8.53 -8.91
CA ALA A 149 24.94 -9.02 -7.54
C ALA A 149 26.40 -9.09 -7.08
N SER A 150 27.34 -8.47 -7.81
CA SER A 150 28.78 -8.58 -7.55
C SER A 150 29.22 -8.01 -6.20
N ASN A 151 28.43 -7.08 -5.64
CA ASN A 151 28.67 -6.47 -4.32
C ASN A 151 27.67 -6.96 -3.26
N ALA A 152 26.89 -8.00 -3.57
CA ALA A 152 25.87 -8.56 -2.69
C ALA A 152 26.24 -10.00 -2.28
N ASN A 153 25.74 -10.45 -1.13
CA ASN A 153 26.05 -11.76 -0.56
C ASN A 153 24.86 -12.74 -0.66
N LEU A 154 24.22 -12.79 -1.83
CA LEU A 154 22.98 -13.54 -2.06
C LEU A 154 23.08 -15.04 -1.75
N SER A 155 24.29 -15.64 -1.76
CA SER A 155 24.49 -17.06 -1.49
C SER A 155 24.73 -17.43 -0.04
N SER A 156 25.11 -16.48 0.81
CA SER A 156 25.50 -16.74 2.21
C SER A 156 24.54 -16.15 3.23
N ASP A 157 23.86 -15.06 2.88
CA ASP A 157 23.00 -14.32 3.79
C ASP A 157 21.56 -14.28 3.25
N ASP A 158 20.59 -14.26 4.17
CA ASP A 158 19.18 -14.07 3.80
C ASP A 158 18.99 -12.70 3.12
N ALA A 159 18.20 -12.67 2.06
CA ALA A 159 17.89 -11.45 1.33
C ALA A 159 16.57 -10.86 1.83
N VAL A 160 16.56 -9.57 2.15
CA VAL A 160 15.35 -8.83 2.53
C VAL A 160 15.23 -7.50 1.79
N PHE A 161 14.00 -7.08 1.55
CA PHE A 161 13.68 -5.71 1.16
C PHE A 161 12.27 -5.32 1.60
N TYR A 162 11.98 -4.03 1.51
CA TYR A 162 10.63 -3.49 1.73
C TYR A 162 10.17 -2.78 0.46
N LEU A 163 8.97 -3.08 -0.01
CA LEU A 163 8.27 -2.26 -1.00
C LEU A 163 7.32 -1.31 -0.25
N ASN A 164 7.68 -0.04 -0.22
CA ASN A 164 6.86 1.02 0.36
C ASN A 164 5.94 1.62 -0.70
N LEU A 165 4.64 1.68 -0.39
CA LEU A 165 3.58 2.22 -1.23
C LEU A 165 3.12 3.58 -0.68
N GLY A 166 4.05 4.54 -0.65
CA GLY A 166 3.84 5.82 0.01
C GLY A 166 2.85 6.76 -0.67
N ALA A 167 2.66 6.63 -1.99
CA ALA A 167 1.75 7.48 -2.75
C ALA A 167 1.11 6.72 -3.92
N VAL A 168 -0.09 6.18 -3.69
CA VAL A 168 -0.84 5.41 -4.69
C VAL A 168 -2.21 6.05 -4.88
N TYR A 169 -2.57 6.33 -6.13
CA TYR A 169 -3.95 6.69 -6.46
C TYR A 169 -4.83 5.45 -6.37
N VAL A 170 -5.89 5.55 -5.55
CA VAL A 170 -6.92 4.54 -5.37
C VAL A 170 -8.07 4.88 -6.31
N GLU A 171 -8.42 3.95 -7.20
CA GLU A 171 -9.45 4.16 -8.21
C GLU A 171 -10.81 4.53 -7.59
N SER A 172 -11.52 5.46 -8.23
CA SER A 172 -12.86 5.86 -7.81
C SER A 172 -13.86 4.69 -7.88
N GLY A 173 -14.65 4.51 -6.82
CA GLY A 173 -15.64 3.45 -6.71
C GLY A 173 -15.07 2.08 -6.36
N PHE A 174 -13.77 1.98 -6.04
CA PHE A 174 -13.18 0.75 -5.52
C PHE A 174 -13.71 0.44 -4.11
N ASP A 175 -14.06 -0.81 -3.84
CA ASP A 175 -14.48 -1.28 -2.51
C ASP A 175 -13.80 -2.61 -2.17
N GLY A 176 -13.41 -2.76 -0.90
CA GLY A 176 -12.75 -3.98 -0.39
C GLY A 176 -11.23 -3.88 -0.28
N ASP A 177 -10.58 -5.04 -0.24
CA ASP A 177 -9.16 -5.15 0.04
C ASP A 177 -8.32 -4.80 -1.19
N ILE A 178 -7.36 -3.89 -1.01
CA ILE A 178 -6.36 -3.54 -2.01
C ILE A 178 -5.22 -4.57 -1.89
N ASN A 179 -5.16 -5.48 -2.86
CA ASN A 179 -4.14 -6.52 -2.91
C ASN A 179 -3.09 -6.18 -3.98
N VAL A 180 -1.81 -6.29 -3.62
CA VAL A 180 -0.73 -6.34 -4.61
C VAL A 180 -0.56 -7.79 -5.06
N ALA A 181 -0.75 -8.02 -6.36
CA ALA A 181 -0.37 -9.25 -7.01
C ALA A 181 1.14 -9.25 -7.26
N ILE A 182 1.81 -10.31 -6.81
CA ILE A 182 3.23 -10.53 -6.98
C ILE A 182 3.37 -11.73 -7.92
N ASP A 183 3.94 -11.52 -9.11
CA ASP A 183 4.12 -12.56 -10.12
C ASP A 183 5.61 -12.73 -10.42
N ALA A 184 6.12 -13.94 -10.17
CA ALA A 184 7.50 -14.29 -10.43
C ALA A 184 7.56 -15.40 -11.50
N PRO A 185 8.39 -15.23 -12.55
CA PRO A 185 8.63 -16.28 -13.53
C PRO A 185 9.08 -17.59 -12.86
N ALA A 186 8.71 -18.74 -13.43
CA ALA A 186 8.98 -20.05 -12.83
C ALA A 186 10.47 -20.38 -12.59
N ASN A 187 11.39 -19.66 -13.25
CA ASN A 187 12.84 -19.79 -13.12
C ASN A 187 13.50 -18.72 -12.24
N SER A 188 12.70 -17.80 -11.69
CA SER A 188 13.12 -16.76 -10.77
C SER A 188 13.24 -17.31 -9.35
N GLY A 189 14.19 -16.79 -8.58
CA GLY A 189 14.28 -17.03 -7.13
C GLY A 189 13.15 -16.38 -6.33
N PHE A 190 12.53 -15.34 -6.88
CA PHE A 190 11.32 -14.75 -6.30
C PHE A 190 10.15 -15.74 -6.36
N SER A 191 9.22 -15.61 -5.41
CA SER A 191 7.95 -16.37 -5.43
C SER A 191 6.78 -15.47 -5.85
N SER A 192 5.71 -16.08 -6.34
CA SER A 192 4.43 -15.38 -6.58
C SER A 192 3.57 -15.36 -5.32
N ALA A 193 2.77 -14.31 -5.11
CA ALA A 193 1.90 -14.13 -3.95
C ALA A 193 0.79 -13.09 -4.21
N SER A 194 -0.16 -12.98 -3.28
CA SER A 194 -1.10 -11.86 -3.21
C SER A 194 -1.08 -11.30 -1.80
N VAL A 195 -0.75 -10.01 -1.66
CA VAL A 195 -0.52 -9.37 -0.35
C VAL A 195 -1.49 -8.21 -0.14
N PRO A 196 -2.32 -8.23 0.93
CA PRO A 196 -3.23 -7.13 1.24
C PRO A 196 -2.46 -5.93 1.81
N VAL A 197 -2.46 -4.82 1.08
CA VAL A 197 -1.72 -3.60 1.45
C VAL A 197 -2.63 -2.45 1.87
N GLY A 198 -3.94 -2.62 1.82
CA GLY A 198 -4.88 -1.60 2.25
C GLY A 198 -6.30 -2.08 2.07
N ARG A 199 -7.25 -1.25 2.49
CA ARG A 199 -8.68 -1.52 2.31
C ARG A 199 -9.42 -0.22 2.05
N VAL A 200 -10.31 -0.21 1.08
CA VAL A 200 -11.32 0.85 0.99
C VAL A 200 -12.51 0.41 1.81
N THR A 201 -12.94 1.28 2.74
CA THR A 201 -14.19 1.11 3.48
C THR A 201 -15.13 2.22 3.07
N GLY A 202 -16.44 1.95 3.06
CA GLY A 202 -17.46 2.94 2.72
C GLY A 202 -17.64 4.09 3.71
N GLY A 203 -16.61 4.46 4.49
CA GLY A 203 -16.60 5.62 5.38
C GLY A 203 -17.59 5.51 6.55
N THR A 204 -17.47 4.45 7.35
CA THR A 204 -18.35 4.27 8.52
C THR A 204 -17.97 5.23 9.65
N VAL A 205 -18.90 6.11 10.02
CA VAL A 205 -18.83 6.93 11.23
C VAL A 205 -19.57 6.25 12.38
N SER A 206 -18.86 6.01 13.48
CA SER A 206 -19.42 5.42 14.70
C SER A 206 -19.42 6.42 15.85
N ILE A 207 -20.48 6.43 16.64
CA ILE A 207 -20.66 7.33 17.78
C ILE A 207 -20.90 6.48 19.03
N ALA A 208 -20.10 6.73 20.06
CA ALA A 208 -20.26 6.09 21.37
C ALA A 208 -20.26 7.13 22.48
N VAL A 209 -21.07 6.90 23.51
CA VAL A 209 -21.00 7.66 24.76
C VAL A 209 -19.89 7.03 25.60
N THR A 210 -18.87 7.81 25.99
CA THR A 210 -17.72 7.24 26.73
C THR A 210 -18.00 7.07 28.21
N ASN A 211 -19.00 7.78 28.75
CA ASN A 211 -19.45 7.60 30.12
C ASN A 211 -20.98 7.69 30.22
N VAL A 212 -21.60 6.66 30.79
CA VAL A 212 -23.05 6.61 31.03
C VAL A 212 -23.28 7.04 32.48
N ASP A 213 -23.40 8.34 32.69
CA ASP A 213 -23.72 8.90 34.00
C ASP A 213 -25.23 9.08 34.15
N THR A 214 -25.73 8.89 35.37
CA THR A 214 -27.08 9.33 35.75
C THR A 214 -26.97 10.69 36.41
N PHE A 215 -27.61 11.69 35.82
CA PHE A 215 -27.64 13.06 36.34
C PHE A 215 -29.06 13.63 36.26
N SER A 216 -29.39 14.54 37.17
CA SER A 216 -30.71 15.18 37.27
C SER A 216 -30.66 16.71 37.08
N ASN A 217 -29.46 17.23 36.83
CA ASN A 217 -29.12 18.65 36.69
C ASN A 217 -27.97 18.80 35.67
N ASP A 218 -27.41 20.00 35.51
CA ASP A 218 -26.35 20.30 34.54
C ASP A 218 -25.19 19.30 34.61
N HIS A 219 -24.86 18.72 33.45
CA HIS A 219 -23.81 17.71 33.34
C HIS A 219 -23.11 17.80 31.98
N PHE A 220 -21.86 17.33 31.92
CA PHE A 220 -21.12 17.18 30.69
C PHE A 220 -21.15 15.74 30.22
N VAL A 221 -21.54 15.52 28.96
CA VAL A 221 -21.49 14.21 28.32
C VAL A 221 -20.34 14.21 27.33
N THR A 222 -19.44 13.23 27.47
CA THR A 222 -18.38 13.00 26.49
C THR A 222 -18.84 11.99 25.45
N LEU A 223 -18.85 12.43 24.19
CA LEU A 223 -19.09 11.59 23.04
C LEU A 223 -17.75 11.30 22.36
N ARG A 224 -17.54 10.05 21.97
CA ARG A 224 -16.47 9.65 21.08
C ARG A 224 -17.07 9.40 19.70
N ILE A 225 -16.61 10.20 18.75
CA ILE A 225 -16.88 10.01 17.33
C ILE A 225 -15.62 9.36 16.75
N LYS A 226 -15.81 8.27 16.00
CA LYS A 226 -14.73 7.56 15.33
C LYS A 226 -15.14 7.27 13.90
N GLU A 227 -14.30 7.69 12.97
CA GLU A 227 -14.32 7.28 11.57
C GLU A 227 -13.43 6.04 11.40
N ASP A 228 -13.82 5.13 10.53
CA ASP A 228 -12.99 3.99 10.13
C ASP A 228 -11.96 4.35 9.05
N THR A 229 -12.22 5.42 8.29
CA THR A 229 -11.35 6.03 7.29
C THR A 229 -11.31 7.54 7.49
N ALA A 230 -10.12 8.14 7.36
CA ALA A 230 -9.95 9.58 7.62
C ALA A 230 -10.78 10.43 6.65
N GLY A 231 -11.57 11.37 7.18
CA GLY A 231 -12.40 12.27 6.38
C GLY A 231 -13.71 11.63 5.90
N ALA A 232 -14.13 10.51 6.50
CA ALA A 232 -15.38 9.86 6.17
C ALA A 232 -16.63 10.69 6.50
N LEU A 233 -16.56 11.56 7.51
CA LEU A 233 -17.53 12.61 7.78
C LEU A 233 -17.08 13.86 7.01
N SER A 234 -17.68 14.13 5.86
CA SER A 234 -17.32 15.29 5.06
C SER A 234 -17.78 16.60 5.68
N ASP A 235 -16.96 17.65 5.55
CA ASP A 235 -17.23 18.98 6.11
C ASP A 235 -18.39 19.72 5.43
N GLU A 236 -18.85 19.25 4.25
CA GLU A 236 -19.82 19.98 3.44
C GLU A 236 -21.27 19.61 3.72
N ASN A 237 -21.60 18.31 3.73
CA ASN A 237 -23.00 17.86 3.77
C ASN A 237 -23.26 16.81 4.85
N ASP A 238 -22.23 16.24 5.48
CA ASP A 238 -22.44 15.26 6.53
C ASP A 238 -22.64 15.94 7.87
N SER A 239 -23.67 15.53 8.58
CA SER A 239 -23.98 16.10 9.89
C SER A 239 -24.38 15.01 10.86
N ILE A 240 -23.86 15.13 12.08
CA ILE A 240 -24.24 14.26 13.18
C ILE A 240 -25.43 14.90 13.90
N LYS A 241 -26.59 14.27 13.76
CA LYS A 241 -27.80 14.72 14.46
C LYS A 241 -27.88 14.13 15.86
N LEU A 242 -27.58 14.95 16.86
CA LEU A 242 -27.77 14.61 18.27
C LEU A 242 -29.13 15.11 18.77
N LYS A 243 -29.87 14.26 19.47
CA LYS A 243 -31.16 14.61 20.07
C LYS A 243 -31.10 14.37 21.57
N LEU A 244 -31.33 15.43 22.34
CA LEU A 244 -31.52 15.32 23.79
C LEU A 244 -32.91 14.75 24.12
N PRO A 245 -33.04 14.00 25.22
CA PRO A 245 -34.35 13.62 25.76
C PRO A 245 -35.20 14.85 26.11
N SER A 246 -36.52 14.67 26.15
CA SER A 246 -37.43 15.72 26.60
C SER A 246 -37.09 16.17 28.02
N GLY A 247 -37.07 17.48 28.25
CA GLY A 247 -36.72 18.08 29.55
C GLY A 247 -35.25 18.47 29.71
N PHE A 248 -34.40 18.15 28.73
CA PHE A 248 -33.01 18.60 28.67
C PHE A 248 -32.82 19.64 27.58
N GLU A 249 -31.90 20.57 27.82
CA GLU A 249 -31.48 21.59 26.87
C GLU A 249 -29.95 21.61 26.75
N TRP A 250 -29.45 22.12 25.62
CA TRP A 250 -28.02 22.32 25.43
C TRP A 250 -27.57 23.53 26.25
N GLY A 251 -26.67 23.30 27.20
CA GLY A 251 -26.03 24.40 27.95
C GLY A 251 -25.10 25.21 27.06
N THR A 252 -25.04 26.52 27.27
CA THR A 252 -24.03 27.39 26.65
C THR A 252 -22.71 27.30 27.41
N LEU A 253 -21.60 27.13 26.69
CA LEU A 253 -20.25 27.28 27.24
C LEU A 253 -20.00 28.77 27.56
N GLY A 254 -20.34 29.21 28.76
CA GLY A 254 -19.89 30.52 29.27
C GLY A 254 -18.39 30.48 29.56
N ASP A 255 -17.66 31.55 29.20
CA ASP A 255 -16.20 31.72 29.32
C ASP A 255 -15.60 31.01 30.56
N ALA A 256 -15.18 29.76 30.38
CA ALA A 256 -14.57 28.95 31.41
C ALA A 256 -13.07 29.28 31.48
N SER A 257 -12.75 30.39 32.14
CA SER A 257 -11.43 30.55 32.75
C SER A 257 -11.31 29.57 33.93
N LYS A 258 -10.84 28.34 33.66
CA LYS A 258 -10.10 27.45 34.57
C LYS A 258 -9.80 26.11 33.90
N THR A 259 -8.55 25.99 33.45
CA THR A 259 -7.69 24.79 33.52
C THR A 259 -8.38 23.46 33.86
N ASP A 260 -8.91 22.76 32.86
CA ASP A 260 -8.38 21.47 32.45
C ASP A 260 -8.88 21.14 31.03
N SER A 261 -7.97 20.63 30.20
CA SER A 261 -8.08 20.28 28.78
C SER A 261 -9.41 20.58 28.02
N SER A 262 -9.37 21.67 27.25
CA SER A 262 -10.21 22.06 26.10
C SER A 262 -11.22 21.02 25.60
N PRO A 263 -12.54 21.17 25.86
CA PRO A 263 -13.55 20.47 25.11
C PRO A 263 -13.85 21.27 23.84
N ILE A 264 -13.92 20.56 22.71
CA ILE A 264 -14.10 21.08 21.34
C ILE A 264 -12.79 21.62 20.72
N LYS A 265 -11.95 20.69 20.25
CA LYS A 265 -11.14 20.97 19.07
C LYS A 265 -12.08 20.85 17.86
N THR A 266 -12.45 21.98 17.28
CA THR A 266 -12.84 22.02 15.88
C THR A 266 -11.63 21.52 15.09
N LEU A 267 -11.73 20.33 14.52
CA LEU A 267 -10.74 19.84 13.57
C LEU A 267 -11.04 20.59 12.26
N TRP A 268 -10.07 21.38 11.80
CA TRP A 268 -9.95 21.85 10.42
C TRP A 268 -8.87 21.00 9.75
#